data_AF-A0A352PLK8-F1
#
_entry.id   AF-A0A352PLK8-F1
#
_cell.length_a   1.000
_cell.length_b   1.000
_cell.length_c   1.000
_cell.angle_alpha   90.00
_cell.angle_beta   90.00
_cell.angle_gamma   90.00
#
_symmetry.space_group_name_H-M   'P 1'
#
loop_
_entity.id
_entity.type
_entity.pdbx_description
1 polymer ?
#
loop_
_entity_poly.entity_id
_entity_poly.type
_entity_poly.pdbx_seq_one_letter_code
_entity_poly.pdbx_strand_id
1 'polypeptide(L)'
;MQNLSYSALHDKLLRQYQRYVLYLCWSAVLAIFSLILYAIEIYTDNNFVGLGGTYNIPTFIALLIWDKIPEPLAIFLIFLFNAIFGAILSYLGIKARKGKTVYLFSGLGIYIADSFGLLLALVAPKKLPSQDIVLSLIVHFIVIGIILFAFYKRKQIIVLAEKQRKKMVFEDDPNASKKVLSYKKPKRTLDNKEVLADEISTSEDKIEKKEE
;
A
#
# COMPACT_ATOMS: atom_id res chain seq x y z
N MET A 1 15.76 10.41 19.16
CA MET A 1 15.00 10.24 17.89
C MET A 1 15.43 11.35 16.95
N GLN A 2 15.97 11.05 15.77
CA GLN A 2 16.40 12.08 14.81
C GLN A 2 15.21 12.96 14.40
N ASN A 3 15.35 14.28 14.53
CA ASN A 3 14.36 15.28 14.10
C ASN A 3 14.31 15.35 12.57
N LEU A 4 13.61 14.40 11.95
CA LEU A 4 13.31 14.45 10.52
C LEU A 4 12.38 15.65 10.24
N SER A 5 12.68 16.40 9.17
CA SER A 5 11.79 17.45 8.67
C SER A 5 10.44 16.85 8.23
N TYR A 6 9.38 17.67 8.21
CA TYR A 6 8.05 17.21 7.77
C TYR A 6 8.11 16.54 6.40
N SER A 7 8.82 17.14 5.43
CA SER A 7 8.99 16.61 4.08
C SER A 7 9.64 15.22 4.10
N ALA A 8 10.76 15.08 4.82
CA ALA A 8 11.48 13.82 4.92
C ALA A 8 10.65 12.70 5.57
N LEU A 9 9.87 13.04 6.61
CA LEU A 9 8.98 12.09 7.29
C LEU A 9 7.78 11.72 6.42
N HIS A 10 7.15 12.69 5.76
CA HIS A 10 6.03 12.48 4.85
C HIS A 10 6.42 11.56 3.70
N ASP A 11 7.55 11.82 3.03
CA ASP A 11 8.04 11.02 1.91
C ASP A 11 8.39 9.60 2.32
N LYS A 12 8.99 9.43 3.50
CA LYS A 12 9.26 8.11 4.07
C LYS A 12 7.97 7.32 4.26
N LEU A 13 6.96 7.93 4.89
CA LEU A 13 5.67 7.29 5.11
C LEU A 13 4.94 7.00 3.80
N LEU A 14 4.99 7.92 2.84
CA LEU A 14 4.38 7.75 1.53
C LEU A 14 5.01 6.59 0.76
N ARG A 15 6.35 6.50 0.73
CA ARG A 15 7.07 5.37 0.10
C ARG A 15 6.73 4.04 0.78
N GLN A 16 6.66 4.02 2.11
CA GLN A 16 6.24 2.84 2.87
C GLN A 16 4.82 2.41 2.51
N TYR A 17 3.86 3.33 2.58
CA TYR A 17 2.48 3.11 2.17
C TYR A 17 2.40 2.53 0.75
N GLN A 18 3.02 3.20 -0.22
CA GLN A 18 3.01 2.78 -1.62
C GLN A 18 3.57 1.37 -1.81
N ARG A 19 4.61 0.99 -1.05
CA ARG A 19 5.19 -0.35 -1.09
C ARG A 19 4.25 -1.39 -0.50
N TYR A 20 3.67 -1.14 0.68
CA TYR A 20 2.81 -2.12 1.35
C TYR A 20 1.49 -2.34 0.61
N VAL A 21 0.93 -1.31 -0.02
CA VAL A 21 -0.28 -1.45 -0.84
C VAL A 21 -0.06 -2.36 -2.07
N LEU A 22 1.16 -2.41 -2.62
CA LEU A 22 1.47 -3.30 -3.74
C LEU A 22 1.44 -4.78 -3.35
N TYR A 23 1.32 -5.14 -2.07
CA TYR A 23 1.12 -6.53 -1.68
C TYR A 23 -0.25 -7.08 -2.10
N LEU A 24 -1.23 -6.22 -2.41
CA LEU A 24 -2.43 -6.62 -3.15
C LEU A 24 -2.12 -7.14 -4.56
N CYS A 25 -1.05 -6.67 -5.19
CA CYS A 25 -0.57 -7.21 -6.46
C CYS A 25 0.20 -8.51 -6.23
N TRP A 26 0.97 -8.60 -5.15
CA TRP A 26 1.74 -9.80 -4.82
C TRP A 26 0.86 -11.01 -4.53
N SER A 27 -0.34 -10.85 -3.96
CA SER A 27 -1.26 -11.97 -3.80
C SER A 27 -1.67 -12.60 -5.13
N ALA A 28 -1.84 -11.81 -6.19
CA ALA A 28 -2.10 -12.32 -7.54
C ALA A 28 -0.91 -13.10 -8.10
N VAL A 29 0.30 -12.59 -7.89
CA VAL A 29 1.54 -13.25 -8.31
C VAL A 29 1.73 -14.58 -7.60
N LEU A 30 1.54 -14.60 -6.28
CA LEU A 30 1.64 -15.82 -5.46
C LEU A 30 0.60 -16.87 -5.88
N ALA A 31 -0.63 -16.45 -6.15
CA ALA A 31 -1.67 -17.36 -6.65
C ALA A 31 -1.26 -18.01 -7.99
N ILE A 32 -0.70 -17.25 -8.93
CA ILE A 32 -0.22 -17.80 -10.21
C ILE A 32 0.92 -18.80 -10.00
N PHE A 33 1.89 -18.49 -9.14
CA PHE A 33 2.97 -19.43 -8.83
C PHE A 33 2.45 -20.74 -8.24
N SER A 34 1.51 -20.67 -7.31
CA SER A 34 0.86 -21.84 -6.74
C SER A 34 0.08 -22.66 -7.76
N LEU A 35 -0.60 -22.02 -8.72
CA LEU A 35 -1.24 -22.73 -9.82
C LEU A 35 -0.25 -23.43 -10.76
N ILE A 36 0.89 -22.80 -11.04
CA ILE A 36 1.95 -23.44 -11.83
C ILE A 36 2.49 -24.67 -11.09
N LEU A 37 2.74 -24.57 -9.78
CA LEU A 37 3.18 -25.69 -8.96
C LEU A 37 2.14 -26.82 -8.93
N TYR A 38 0.86 -26.47 -8.81
CA TYR A 38 -0.24 -27.43 -8.89
C TYR A 38 -0.32 -28.12 -10.27
N ALA A 39 -0.15 -27.38 -11.37
CA ALA A 39 -0.10 -27.98 -12.69
C ALA A 39 1.08 -28.97 -12.82
N ILE A 40 2.25 -28.63 -12.29
CA ILE A 40 3.43 -29.52 -12.29
C ILE A 40 3.15 -30.79 -11.47
N GLU A 41 2.50 -30.67 -10.31
CA GLU A 41 2.10 -31.81 -9.47
C GLU A 41 1.23 -32.80 -10.25
N ILE A 42 0.20 -32.34 -10.98
CA ILE A 42 -0.68 -33.19 -11.78
C ILE A 42 0.11 -34.00 -12.83
N TYR A 43 1.16 -33.42 -13.42
CA TYR A 43 1.94 -34.07 -14.47
C TYR A 43 3.13 -34.90 -13.97
N THR A 44 3.55 -34.72 -12.71
CA THR A 44 4.77 -35.36 -12.17
C THR A 44 4.51 -36.37 -11.05
N ASP A 45 3.25 -36.53 -10.61
CA ASP A 45 2.83 -37.46 -9.54
C ASP A 45 3.59 -37.26 -8.21
N ASN A 46 4.20 -36.08 -8.05
CA ASN A 46 4.89 -35.66 -6.84
C ASN A 46 3.92 -34.90 -5.95
N ASN A 47 3.82 -35.29 -4.68
CA ASN A 47 3.06 -34.56 -3.67
C ASN A 47 3.72 -33.20 -3.38
N PHE A 48 3.40 -32.18 -4.15
CA PHE A 48 3.79 -30.79 -3.87
C PHE A 48 2.70 -30.09 -3.06
N VAL A 49 3.09 -29.13 -2.24
CA VAL A 49 2.16 -28.26 -1.48
C VAL A 49 1.61 -27.14 -2.39
N GLY A 50 1.27 -27.48 -3.64
CA GLY A 50 1.03 -26.52 -4.72
C GLY A 50 -0.27 -25.73 -4.53
N LEU A 51 -1.32 -26.41 -4.06
CA LEU A 51 -2.65 -25.83 -3.87
C LEU A 51 -2.77 -24.93 -2.63
N GLY A 52 -1.88 -25.06 -1.65
CA GLY A 52 -1.96 -24.29 -0.41
C GLY A 52 -1.89 -22.77 -0.63
N GLY A 53 -1.10 -22.31 -1.61
CA GLY A 53 -1.04 -20.88 -1.92
C GLY A 53 -2.18 -20.35 -2.79
N THR A 54 -3.13 -21.21 -3.19
CA THR A 54 -4.30 -20.86 -4.01
C THR A 54 -5.64 -21.16 -3.35
N TYR A 55 -5.72 -21.56 -2.07
CA TYR A 55 -7.02 -21.72 -1.40
C TYR A 55 -7.69 -20.37 -1.13
N ASN A 56 -8.34 -19.91 -2.19
CA ASN A 56 -9.07 -18.68 -2.32
C ASN A 56 -10.45 -19.01 -2.89
N ILE A 57 -11.33 -18.01 -2.99
CA ILE A 57 -12.70 -18.22 -3.49
C ILE A 57 -12.69 -18.87 -4.89
N PRO A 58 -11.88 -18.41 -5.88
CA PRO A 58 -11.77 -19.04 -7.19
C PRO A 58 -11.53 -20.56 -7.14
N THR A 59 -10.56 -21.00 -6.33
CA THR A 59 -10.21 -22.41 -6.20
C THR A 59 -11.32 -23.21 -5.54
N PHE A 60 -11.99 -22.65 -4.51
CA PHE A 60 -13.15 -23.30 -3.90
C PHE A 60 -14.30 -23.51 -4.89
N ILE A 61 -14.64 -22.48 -5.68
CA ILE A 61 -15.71 -22.57 -6.70
C ILE A 61 -15.41 -23.69 -7.70
N ALA A 62 -14.15 -23.79 -8.14
CA ALA A 62 -13.76 -24.84 -9.06
C ALA A 62 -13.81 -26.24 -8.43
N LEU A 63 -13.42 -26.39 -7.16
CA LEU A 63 -13.53 -27.66 -6.44
C LEU A 63 -14.98 -28.14 -6.29
N LEU A 64 -15.96 -27.23 -6.18
CA LEU A 64 -17.38 -27.58 -6.10
C LEU A 64 -17.94 -28.20 -7.41
N ILE A 65 -17.34 -27.86 -8.54
CA ILE A 65 -17.78 -28.32 -9.86
C ILE A 65 -16.84 -29.35 -10.47
N TRP A 66 -15.74 -29.69 -9.79
CA TRP A 66 -14.69 -30.59 -10.28
C TRP A 66 -15.27 -31.92 -10.79
N ASP A 67 -16.14 -32.55 -10.02
CA ASP A 67 -16.74 -33.84 -10.37
C ASP A 67 -17.85 -33.74 -11.43
N LYS A 68 -18.22 -32.51 -11.84
CA LYS A 68 -19.30 -32.24 -12.81
C LYS A 68 -18.79 -31.92 -14.20
N ILE A 69 -17.48 -31.74 -14.37
CA ILE A 69 -16.85 -31.33 -15.63
C ILE A 69 -15.57 -32.15 -15.89
N PRO A 70 -15.11 -32.24 -17.14
CA PRO A 70 -13.83 -32.87 -17.43
C PRO A 70 -12.68 -32.17 -16.68
N GLU A 71 -11.75 -32.95 -16.14
CA GLU A 71 -10.59 -32.45 -15.37
C GLU A 71 -9.79 -31.35 -16.09
N PRO A 72 -9.46 -31.46 -17.40
CA PRO A 72 -8.77 -30.38 -18.12
C PRO A 72 -9.55 -29.06 -18.11
N LEU A 73 -10.89 -29.13 -18.18
CA LEU A 73 -11.75 -27.96 -18.11
C LEU A 73 -11.77 -27.37 -16.70
N ALA A 74 -11.79 -28.21 -15.65
CA ALA A 74 -11.73 -27.76 -14.27
C ALA A 74 -10.42 -27.00 -13.99
N ILE A 75 -9.27 -27.56 -14.40
CA ILE A 75 -7.96 -26.92 -14.26
C ILE A 75 -7.95 -25.58 -15.01
N PHE A 76 -8.43 -25.55 -16.26
CA PHE A 76 -8.52 -24.31 -17.04
C PHE A 76 -9.35 -23.24 -16.33
N LEU A 77 -10.51 -23.60 -15.76
CA LEU A 77 -11.38 -22.67 -15.04
C LEU A 77 -10.71 -22.14 -13.75
N ILE A 78 -9.97 -22.97 -13.02
CA ILE A 78 -9.18 -22.54 -11.86
C ILE A 78 -8.19 -21.44 -12.27
N PHE A 79 -7.45 -21.67 -13.35
CA PHE A 79 -6.49 -20.70 -13.87
C PHE A 79 -7.18 -19.41 -14.31
N LEU A 80 -8.27 -19.52 -15.06
CA LEU A 80 -9.02 -18.37 -15.55
C LEU A 80 -9.58 -17.50 -14.41
N PHE A 81 -10.23 -18.11 -13.42
CA PHE A 81 -10.81 -17.37 -12.30
C PHE A 81 -9.73 -16.73 -11.41
N ASN A 82 -8.63 -17.44 -11.14
CA ASN A 82 -7.49 -16.87 -10.42
C ASN A 82 -6.84 -15.71 -11.19
N ALA A 83 -6.73 -15.80 -12.53
CA ALA A 83 -6.19 -14.72 -13.35
C ALA A 83 -7.10 -13.47 -13.31
N ILE A 84 -8.42 -13.66 -13.42
CA ILE A 84 -9.40 -12.56 -13.31
C ILE A 84 -9.33 -11.93 -11.92
N PHE A 85 -9.35 -12.74 -10.88
CA PHE A 85 -9.31 -12.27 -9.49
C PHE A 85 -7.99 -11.54 -9.19
N GLY A 86 -6.87 -12.10 -9.64
CA GLY A 86 -5.55 -11.50 -9.55
C GLY A 86 -5.43 -10.17 -10.30
N ALA A 87 -6.06 -10.06 -11.48
CA ALA A 87 -6.13 -8.81 -12.24
C ALA A 87 -6.92 -7.73 -11.49
N ILE A 88 -8.04 -8.10 -10.86
CA ILE A 88 -8.85 -7.19 -10.03
C ILE A 88 -8.00 -6.68 -8.85
N LEU A 89 -7.40 -7.58 -8.08
CA LEU A 89 -6.56 -7.18 -6.93
C LEU A 89 -5.36 -6.33 -7.36
N SER A 90 -4.75 -6.66 -8.49
CA SER A 90 -3.64 -5.88 -9.06
C SER A 90 -4.08 -4.47 -9.45
N TYR A 91 -5.24 -4.33 -10.11
CA TYR A 91 -5.82 -3.04 -10.44
C TYR A 91 -6.10 -2.20 -9.20
N LEU A 92 -6.70 -2.81 -8.16
CA LEU A 92 -6.98 -2.14 -6.89
C LEU A 92 -5.68 -1.69 -6.21
N GLY A 93 -4.66 -2.55 -6.16
CA GLY A 93 -3.34 -2.23 -5.61
C GLY A 93 -2.66 -1.06 -6.32
N ILE A 94 -2.66 -1.05 -7.65
CA ILE A 94 -2.08 0.05 -8.45
C ILE A 94 -2.84 1.37 -8.21
N LYS A 95 -4.17 1.34 -8.16
CA LYS A 95 -4.99 2.55 -7.90
C LYS A 95 -4.83 3.04 -6.46
N ALA A 96 -4.74 2.13 -5.50
CA ALA A 96 -4.50 2.46 -4.10
C ALA A 96 -3.10 3.04 -3.87
N ARG A 97 -2.07 2.57 -4.61
CA ARG A 97 -0.71 3.14 -4.60
C ARG A 97 -0.71 4.63 -5.01
N LYS A 98 -1.59 5.03 -5.93
CA LYS A 98 -1.80 6.44 -6.31
C LYS A 98 -2.49 7.28 -5.23
N GLY A 99 -2.74 6.70 -4.06
CA GLY A 99 -3.29 7.39 -2.89
C GLY A 99 -4.81 7.37 -2.81
N LYS A 100 -5.51 6.69 -3.74
CA LYS A 100 -6.97 6.59 -3.72
C LYS A 100 -7.44 5.57 -2.67
N THR A 101 -8.00 6.07 -1.57
CA THR A 101 -8.32 5.27 -0.37
C THR A 101 -9.41 4.23 -0.59
N VAL A 102 -10.42 4.53 -1.41
CA VAL A 102 -11.52 3.61 -1.73
C VAL A 102 -11.00 2.27 -2.23
N TYR A 103 -10.00 2.29 -3.13
CA TYR A 103 -9.41 1.07 -3.69
C TYR A 103 -8.63 0.25 -2.67
N LEU A 104 -8.07 0.88 -1.63
CA LEU A 104 -7.41 0.17 -0.54
C LEU A 104 -8.43 -0.57 0.34
N PHE A 105 -9.54 0.09 0.69
CA PHE A 105 -10.63 -0.52 1.44
C PHE A 105 -11.30 -1.63 0.65
N SER A 106 -11.61 -1.41 -0.63
CA SER A 106 -12.16 -2.44 -1.51
C SER A 106 -11.20 -3.62 -1.67
N GLY A 107 -9.90 -3.36 -1.86
CA GLY A 107 -8.88 -4.41 -1.96
C GLY A 107 -8.77 -5.25 -0.68
N LEU A 108 -8.77 -4.61 0.49
CA LEU A 108 -8.79 -5.32 1.77
C LEU A 108 -10.08 -6.13 1.93
N GLY A 109 -11.24 -5.55 1.65
CA GLY A 109 -12.52 -6.23 1.78
C GLY A 109 -12.61 -7.48 0.91
N ILE A 110 -12.18 -7.37 -0.36
CA ILE A 110 -12.12 -8.50 -1.29
C ILE A 110 -11.12 -9.54 -0.80
N TYR A 111 -9.93 -9.15 -0.33
CA TYR A 111 -8.92 -10.10 0.14
C TYR A 111 -9.32 -10.82 1.44
N ILE A 112 -10.01 -10.12 2.35
CA ILE A 112 -10.59 -10.73 3.55
C ILE A 112 -11.66 -11.75 3.14
N ALA A 113 -12.58 -11.37 2.25
CA ALA A 113 -13.58 -12.29 1.72
C ALA A 113 -12.93 -13.52 1.07
N ASP A 114 -11.86 -13.30 0.31
CA ASP A 114 -11.07 -14.36 -0.32
C ASP A 114 -10.48 -15.34 0.69
N SER A 115 -10.01 -14.81 1.83
CA SER A 115 -9.48 -15.60 2.94
C SER A 115 -10.56 -16.46 3.62
N PHE A 116 -11.85 -16.12 3.50
CA PHE A 116 -12.94 -17.02 3.91
C PHE A 116 -13.10 -18.21 2.95
N GLY A 117 -12.63 -18.11 1.70
CA GLY A 117 -12.56 -19.24 0.78
C GLY A 117 -11.79 -20.44 1.36
N LEU A 118 -10.77 -20.17 2.19
CA LEU A 118 -10.05 -21.18 2.95
C LEU A 118 -10.91 -21.89 4.00
N LEU A 119 -11.81 -21.16 4.69
CA LEU A 119 -12.74 -21.76 5.64
C LEU A 119 -13.78 -22.63 4.91
N LEU A 120 -14.19 -22.24 3.71
CA LEU A 120 -15.07 -23.05 2.86
C LEU A 120 -14.35 -24.30 2.34
N ALA A 121 -13.05 -24.22 2.07
CA ALA A 121 -12.22 -25.35 1.67
C ALA A 121 -12.12 -26.44 2.76
N LEU A 122 -12.22 -26.08 4.05
CA LEU A 122 -12.30 -27.05 5.16
C LEU A 122 -13.57 -27.91 5.12
N VAL A 123 -14.63 -27.43 4.48
CA VAL A 123 -15.94 -28.11 4.38
C VAL A 123 -16.13 -28.72 2.99
N ALA A 124 -15.14 -28.61 2.10
CA ALA A 124 -15.21 -29.13 0.75
C ALA A 124 -15.28 -30.67 0.74
N PRO A 125 -16.00 -31.27 -0.22
CA PRO A 125 -16.19 -32.72 -0.29
C PRO A 125 -14.88 -33.50 -0.56
N LYS A 126 -13.87 -32.84 -1.13
CA LYS A 126 -12.55 -33.43 -1.40
C LYS A 126 -11.63 -33.19 -0.21
N LYS A 127 -11.04 -34.24 0.37
CA LYS A 127 -10.04 -34.13 1.44
C LYS A 127 -8.80 -33.42 0.90
N LEU A 128 -8.62 -32.17 1.28
CA LEU A 128 -7.43 -31.40 0.96
C LEU A 128 -6.25 -31.82 1.85
N PRO A 129 -5.01 -31.80 1.36
CA PRO A 129 -3.84 -32.06 2.18
C PRO A 129 -3.75 -31.04 3.32
N SER A 130 -3.54 -31.52 4.55
CA SER A 130 -3.46 -30.64 5.72
C SER A 130 -2.32 -29.62 5.62
N GLN A 131 -1.25 -29.96 4.89
CA GLN A 131 -0.09 -29.08 4.66
C GLN A 131 -0.46 -27.86 3.81
N ASP A 132 -1.31 -28.05 2.79
CA ASP A 132 -1.78 -26.96 1.94
C ASP A 132 -2.66 -25.98 2.72
N ILE A 133 -3.54 -26.52 3.59
CA ILE A 133 -4.42 -25.70 4.44
C ILE A 133 -3.58 -24.81 5.37
N VAL A 134 -2.57 -25.39 6.03
CA VAL A 134 -1.67 -24.64 6.93
C VAL A 134 -0.87 -23.60 6.17
N LEU A 135 -0.31 -23.94 5.01
CA LEU A 135 0.42 -22.99 4.16
C LEU A 135 -0.48 -21.82 3.76
N SER A 136 -1.73 -22.12 3.37
CA SER A 136 -2.70 -21.09 3.00
C SER A 136 -3.01 -20.13 4.14
N LEU A 137 -3.25 -20.66 5.36
CA LEU A 137 -3.48 -19.84 6.55
C LEU A 137 -2.34 -18.85 6.76
N ILE A 138 -1.09 -19.35 6.71
CA ILE A 138 0.10 -18.53 6.94
C ILE A 138 0.20 -17.41 5.90
N VAL A 139 0.03 -17.74 4.62
CA VAL A 139 0.11 -16.76 3.53
C VAL A 139 -0.95 -15.66 3.69
N HIS A 140 -2.21 -16.03 3.95
CA HIS A 140 -3.30 -15.07 4.14
C HIS A 140 -3.06 -14.16 5.36
N PHE A 141 -2.62 -14.70 6.50
CA PHE A 141 -2.30 -13.89 7.67
C PHE A 141 -1.18 -12.89 7.40
N ILE A 142 -0.12 -13.30 6.70
CA ILE A 142 0.99 -12.41 6.33
C ILE A 142 0.49 -11.29 5.41
N VAL A 143 -0.27 -11.62 4.37
CA VAL A 143 -0.75 -10.61 3.40
C VAL A 143 -1.74 -9.64 4.06
N ILE A 144 -2.68 -10.13 4.87
CA ILE A 144 -3.59 -9.28 5.66
C ILE A 144 -2.79 -8.35 6.58
N GLY A 145 -1.81 -8.89 7.32
CA GLY A 145 -0.97 -8.10 8.21
C GLY A 145 -0.23 -6.97 7.49
N ILE A 146 0.29 -7.25 6.29
CA ILE A 146 0.97 -6.24 5.46
C ILE A 146 -0.01 -5.16 4.97
N ILE A 147 -1.21 -5.55 4.53
CA ILE A 147 -2.22 -4.60 4.08
C ILE A 147 -2.68 -3.71 5.25
N LEU A 148 -2.90 -4.28 6.44
CA LEU A 148 -3.21 -3.52 7.67
C LEU A 148 -2.09 -2.54 8.03
N PHE A 149 -0.83 -2.93 7.83
CA PHE A 149 0.30 -2.03 8.02
C PHE A 149 0.29 -0.86 7.02
N ALA A 150 -0.17 -1.09 5.78
CA ALA A 150 -0.39 -0.02 4.80
C ALA A 150 -1.44 0.99 5.30
N PHE A 151 -2.55 0.52 5.89
CA PHE A 151 -3.55 1.39 6.52
C PHE A 151 -2.96 2.21 7.66
N TYR A 152 -2.18 1.57 8.53
CA TYR A 152 -1.50 2.26 9.62
C TYR A 152 -0.60 3.39 9.11
N LYS A 153 0.20 3.14 8.07
CA LYS A 153 1.04 4.17 7.45
C LYS A 153 0.23 5.29 6.82
N ARG A 154 -0.89 4.98 6.18
CA ARG A 154 -1.79 6.00 5.64
C ARG A 154 -2.37 6.89 6.73
N LYS A 155 -2.78 6.31 7.86
CA LYS A 155 -3.27 7.07 9.02
C LYS A 155 -2.19 8.02 9.56
N GLN A 156 -0.94 7.57 9.63
CA GLN A 156 0.19 8.42 10.03
C GLN A 156 0.40 9.62 9.09
N ILE A 157 0.27 9.42 7.77
CA ILE A 157 0.36 10.51 6.77
C ILE A 157 -0.75 11.55 7.00
N ILE A 158 -1.99 11.10 7.20
CA ILE A 158 -3.14 12.00 7.43
C ILE A 158 -2.93 12.83 8.69
N VAL A 159 -2.58 12.18 9.81
CA VAL A 159 -2.31 12.87 11.09
C VAL A 159 -1.15 13.86 10.96
N LEU A 160 -0.11 13.51 10.21
CA LEU A 160 1.04 14.40 9.98
C LEU A 160 0.62 15.64 9.17
N ALA A 161 -0.20 15.46 8.13
CA ALA A 161 -0.73 16.55 7.33
C ALA A 161 -1.67 17.47 8.13
N GLU A 162 -2.51 16.91 9.01
CA GLU A 162 -3.35 17.70 9.92
C GLU A 162 -2.52 18.50 10.93
N LYS A 163 -1.46 17.90 11.50
CA LYS A 163 -0.53 18.61 12.38
C LYS A 163 0.17 19.76 11.67
N GLN A 164 0.55 19.58 10.40
CA GLN A 164 1.13 20.63 9.57
C GLN A 164 0.10 21.75 9.32
N ARG A 165 -1.14 21.41 8.95
CA ARG A 165 -2.23 22.37 8.74
C ARG A 165 -2.53 23.22 9.97
N LYS A 166 -2.58 22.63 11.16
CA LYS A 166 -2.78 23.37 12.42
C LYS A 166 -1.64 24.36 12.75
N LYS A 167 -0.46 24.18 12.15
CA LYS A 167 0.68 25.09 12.28
C LYS A 167 0.70 26.17 11.20
N MET A 168 -0.17 26.12 10.20
CA MET A 168 -0.30 27.18 9.20
C MET A 168 -1.28 28.24 9.71
N VAL A 169 -0.89 29.50 9.65
CA VAL A 169 -1.76 30.66 9.87
C VAL A 169 -2.06 31.24 8.49
N PHE A 170 -3.33 31.48 8.20
CA PHE A 170 -3.71 32.19 6.99
C PHE A 170 -3.77 33.67 7.37
N GLU A 171 -2.84 34.47 6.86
CA GLU A 171 -2.96 35.92 6.87
C GLU A 171 -3.69 36.31 5.58
N ASP A 172 -4.91 36.83 5.72
CA ASP A 172 -5.61 37.45 4.61
C ASP A 172 -4.99 38.84 4.40
N ASP A 173 -4.15 38.97 3.38
CA ASP A 173 -3.64 40.26 2.91
C ASP A 173 -4.69 40.86 1.94
N PRO A 174 -5.35 41.99 2.30
CA PRO A 174 -6.38 42.61 1.47
C PRO A 174 -5.87 43.14 0.12
N ASN A 175 -4.55 43.27 -0.08
CA ASN A 175 -3.95 43.75 -1.33
C ASN A 175 -3.32 42.64 -2.19
N ALA A 176 -3.30 41.38 -1.74
CA ALA A 176 -2.71 40.28 -2.49
C ALA A 176 -3.78 39.46 -3.22
N SER A 177 -3.64 39.31 -4.55
CA SER A 177 -4.50 38.44 -5.37
C SER A 177 -4.35 36.93 -5.05
N LYS A 178 -3.44 36.57 -4.14
CA LYS A 178 -3.18 35.20 -3.67
C LYS A 178 -2.97 35.19 -2.16
N LYS A 179 -3.69 34.31 -1.46
CA LYS A 179 -3.55 34.09 0.00
C LYS A 179 -2.10 33.72 0.36
N VAL A 180 -1.49 34.48 1.26
CA VAL A 180 -0.14 34.21 1.78
C VAL A 180 -0.25 33.15 2.89
N LEU A 181 0.42 32.02 2.70
CA LEU A 181 0.55 30.96 3.70
C LEU A 181 1.70 31.30 4.65
N SER A 182 1.41 31.81 5.85
CA SER A 182 2.43 32.02 6.88
C SER A 182 2.44 30.85 7.88
N TYR A 183 3.63 30.42 8.30
CA TYR A 183 3.77 29.38 9.33
C TYR A 183 3.72 30.04 10.70
N LYS A 184 3.00 29.42 11.65
CA LYS A 184 3.03 29.82 13.06
C LYS A 184 4.49 29.73 13.53
N LYS A 185 5.16 30.88 13.64
CA LYS A 185 6.53 30.93 14.17
C LYS A 185 6.50 30.21 15.53
N PRO A 186 7.38 29.23 15.78
CA PRO A 186 7.51 28.70 17.12
C PRO A 186 7.76 29.89 18.05
N LYS A 187 7.06 29.95 19.19
CA LYS A 187 7.43 30.86 20.28
C LYS A 187 8.88 30.53 20.63
N ARG A 188 9.83 31.31 20.10
CA ARG A 188 11.19 31.33 20.64
C ARG A 188 11.04 31.95 22.02
N THR A 189 11.17 31.15 23.08
CA THR A 189 11.70 31.65 24.33
C THR A 189 13.13 32.07 24.02
N LEU A 190 13.32 33.36 23.75
CA LEU A 190 14.62 34.00 23.74
C LEU A 190 15.06 34.14 25.19
N ASP A 191 15.50 33.04 25.80
CA ASP A 191 16.45 33.16 26.89
C ASP A 191 17.84 33.32 26.25
N ASN A 192 18.49 34.42 26.61
CA ASN A 192 19.80 34.89 26.18
C ASN A 192 19.85 35.58 24.81
N LYS A 193 19.61 36.90 24.87
CA LYS A 193 20.19 37.85 23.92
C LYS A 193 21.71 37.90 24.15
N GLU A 194 22.49 37.24 23.30
CA GLU A 194 23.76 37.81 22.86
C GLU A 194 23.52 38.40 21.48
N VAL A 195 23.53 39.73 21.43
CA VAL A 195 23.50 40.50 20.19
C VAL A 195 24.91 40.43 19.61
N LEU A 196 25.13 39.55 18.63
CA LEU A 196 26.23 39.74 17.69
C LEU A 196 25.76 40.79 16.69
N ALA A 197 26.15 42.03 16.93
CA ALA A 197 26.07 43.10 15.95
C ALA A 197 27.16 42.84 14.90
N ASP A 198 26.78 42.21 13.79
CA ASP A 198 27.56 42.37 12.56
C ASP A 198 27.12 43.69 11.93
N GLU A 199 27.99 44.69 12.02
CA GLU A 199 27.89 45.94 11.28
C GLU A 199 27.81 45.65 9.77
N ILE A 200 26.65 45.89 9.16
CA ILE A 200 26.55 46.02 7.71
C ILE A 200 26.97 47.45 7.39
N SER A 201 28.22 47.62 6.97
CA SER A 201 28.68 48.89 6.39
C SER A 201 28.00 49.12 5.04
N THR A 202 27.09 50.10 5.02
CA THR A 202 26.58 50.69 3.78
C THR A 202 27.60 51.69 3.26
N SER A 203 28.30 51.36 2.17
CA SER A 203 28.98 52.35 1.34
C SER A 203 28.12 52.66 0.12
N GLU A 204 27.36 53.74 0.19
CA GLU A 204 26.82 54.43 -0.99
C GLU A 204 27.83 55.47 -1.50
N ASP A 205 27.73 55.70 -2.81
CA ASP A 205 28.18 56.84 -3.59
C ASP A 205 29.64 56.98 -4.04
N LYS A 206 29.84 56.79 -5.35
CA LYS A 206 29.98 57.92 -6.28
C LYS A 206 29.73 57.52 -7.73
N ILE A 207 28.66 58.08 -8.30
CA ILE A 207 28.46 58.26 -9.74
C ILE A 207 29.37 59.41 -10.17
N GLU A 208 30.26 59.18 -11.15
CA GLU A 208 30.86 60.25 -11.93
C GLU A 208 30.65 59.98 -13.43
N LYS A 209 29.98 60.95 -14.05
CA LYS A 209 29.66 61.04 -15.48
C LYS A 209 30.93 61.09 -16.33
N LYS A 210 30.87 60.53 -17.54
CA LYS A 210 31.49 61.13 -18.73
C LYS A 210 30.54 61.01 -19.93
N GLU A 211 30.04 62.16 -20.35
CA GLU A 211 29.68 62.43 -21.74
C GLU A 211 30.93 62.95 -22.46
N GLU A 212 30.94 62.74 -23.78
CA GLU A 212 31.94 63.04 -24.83
C GLU A 212 33.06 62.01 -25.06
#